data_AF-A0A6N4XSE1-F1
#
_entry.id   AF-A0A6N4XSE1-F1
#
_cell.length_a   1.000
_cell.length_b   1.000
_cell.length_c   1.000
_cell.angle_alpha   90.00
_cell.angle_beta   90.00
_cell.angle_gamma   90.00
#
_symmetry.space_group_name_H-M   'P 1'
#
loop_
_entity.id
_entity.type
_entity.pdbx_description
1 polymer ?
#
loop_
_entity_poly.entity_id
_entity_poly.type
_entity_poly.pdbx_seq_one_letter_code
_entity_poly.pdbx_strand_id
1 'polypeptide(L)'
;MYELHSDESNPEFLLSDYEGCSLFEKLRLIGERFLSPEIYEIAEQINDSEVFEACLDCLGNIDFQNLLEYVNNFYYGEYANNIEFVEYLYENDIPFNLPSFVVIDWEANARNIMYDYFESNGHYFKS
;
A
#
# COMPACT_ATOMS: atom_id res chain seq x y z
N MET A 1 -7.79 18.95 -19.71
CA MET A 1 -9.19 18.68 -19.34
C MET A 1 -9.98 19.97 -19.17
N TYR A 2 -9.46 20.99 -18.46
CA TYR A 2 -10.10 22.31 -18.25
C TYR A 2 -10.38 23.17 -19.49
N GLU A 3 -9.92 22.79 -20.69
CA GLU A 3 -10.22 23.49 -21.94
C GLU A 3 -11.49 22.97 -22.64
N LEU A 4 -11.96 21.77 -22.27
CA LEU A 4 -13.21 21.20 -22.78
C LEU A 4 -14.39 21.96 -22.19
N HIS A 5 -15.36 22.33 -23.04
CA HIS A 5 -16.55 23.11 -22.65
C HIS A 5 -16.19 24.45 -21.97
N SER A 6 -15.08 25.07 -22.38
CA SER A 6 -14.61 26.35 -21.84
C SER A 6 -15.52 27.54 -22.16
N ASP A 7 -16.49 27.37 -23.06
CA ASP A 7 -17.56 28.32 -23.36
C ASP A 7 -18.78 28.16 -22.43
N GLU A 8 -18.81 27.13 -21.58
CA GLU A 8 -19.89 26.86 -20.64
C GLU A 8 -19.59 27.40 -19.23
N SER A 9 -20.62 27.93 -18.56
CA SER A 9 -20.48 28.48 -17.20
C SER A 9 -20.31 27.41 -16.12
N ASN A 10 -20.79 26.19 -16.36
CA ASN A 10 -20.72 25.08 -15.42
C ASN A 10 -20.75 23.76 -16.20
N PRO A 11 -19.66 23.43 -16.92
CA PRO A 11 -19.62 22.23 -17.72
C PRO A 11 -19.74 20.98 -16.84
N GLU A 12 -20.67 20.10 -17.18
CA GLU A 12 -20.81 18.80 -16.54
C GLU A 12 -19.92 17.79 -17.25
N PHE A 13 -18.96 17.23 -16.53
CA PHE A 13 -18.04 16.24 -17.07
C PHE A 13 -18.51 14.82 -16.76
N LEU A 14 -18.33 13.94 -17.74
CA LEU A 14 -18.52 12.51 -17.61
C LEU A 14 -17.22 11.80 -17.98
N LEU A 15 -16.56 11.20 -17.00
CA LEU A 15 -15.41 10.33 -17.22
C LEU A 15 -15.93 8.96 -17.63
N SER A 16 -16.03 8.76 -18.95
CA SER A 16 -16.60 7.54 -19.53
C SER A 16 -15.64 6.35 -19.47
N ASP A 17 -14.34 6.60 -19.40
CA ASP A 17 -13.30 5.58 -19.36
C ASP A 17 -12.02 6.13 -18.71
N TYR A 18 -11.29 5.27 -17.99
CA TYR A 18 -9.97 5.52 -17.43
C TYR A 18 -9.29 4.19 -17.06
N GLU A 19 -7.98 4.10 -17.25
CA GLU A 19 -7.19 2.88 -17.00
C GLU A 19 -6.17 3.12 -15.87
N GLY A 20 -5.82 2.06 -15.13
CA GLY A 20 -4.74 2.10 -14.14
C GLY A 20 -4.98 3.04 -12.95
N CYS A 21 -6.25 3.27 -12.58
CA CYS A 21 -6.62 4.24 -11.55
C CYS A 21 -7.18 3.60 -10.27
N SER A 22 -6.95 2.29 -10.05
CA SER A 22 -7.46 1.55 -8.87
C SER A 22 -7.12 2.24 -7.55
N LEU A 23 -5.87 2.71 -7.39
CA LEU A 23 -5.46 3.50 -6.24
C LEU A 23 -6.30 4.77 -6.04
N PHE A 24 -6.48 5.54 -7.12
CA PHE A 24 -7.22 6.79 -7.08
C PHE A 24 -8.72 6.57 -6.85
N GLU A 25 -9.28 5.45 -7.32
CA GLU A 25 -10.65 5.03 -6.99
C GLU A 25 -10.80 4.69 -5.51
N LYS A 26 -9.86 3.90 -4.95
CA LYS A 26 -9.83 3.55 -3.52
C LYS A 26 -9.72 4.80 -2.64
N LEU A 27 -8.91 5.78 -3.07
CA LEU A 27 -8.79 7.10 -2.43
C LEU A 27 -9.96 8.04 -2.70
N ARG A 28 -10.93 7.65 -3.54
CA ARG A 28 -12.09 8.45 -3.94
C ARG A 28 -11.69 9.80 -4.56
N LEU A 29 -10.63 9.79 -5.36
CA LEU A 29 -10.13 10.95 -6.10
C LEU A 29 -10.65 10.99 -7.53
N ILE A 30 -11.15 9.88 -8.05
CA ILE A 30 -11.74 9.79 -9.38
C ILE A 30 -13.00 8.93 -9.33
N GLY A 31 -13.95 9.26 -10.18
CA GLY A 31 -15.10 8.42 -10.51
C GLY A 31 -15.82 8.96 -11.74
N GLU A 32 -16.85 8.25 -12.19
CA GLU A 32 -17.57 8.57 -13.44
C GLU A 32 -17.99 10.06 -13.56
N ARG A 33 -18.31 10.72 -12.45
CA ARG A 33 -18.87 12.08 -12.42
C ARG A 33 -17.98 13.11 -11.70
N PHE A 34 -16.79 12.73 -11.27
CA PHE A 34 -15.93 13.65 -10.55
C PHE A 34 -14.45 13.31 -10.72
N LEU A 35 -13.64 14.36 -10.69
CA LEU A 35 -12.19 14.28 -10.63
C LEU A 35 -11.74 15.25 -9.54
N SER A 36 -11.07 14.73 -8.51
CA SER A 36 -10.53 15.56 -7.44
C SER A 36 -9.51 16.54 -8.02
N PRO A 37 -9.57 17.84 -7.69
CA PRO A 37 -8.55 18.80 -8.11
C PRO A 37 -7.14 18.43 -7.64
N GLU A 38 -7.04 17.70 -6.53
CA GLU A 38 -5.80 17.30 -5.86
C GLU A 38 -5.17 16.05 -6.49
N ILE A 39 -5.86 15.36 -7.41
CA ILE A 39 -5.42 14.05 -7.92
C ILE A 39 -4.00 14.08 -8.51
N TYR A 40 -3.65 15.16 -9.20
CA TYR A 40 -2.33 15.31 -9.82
C TYR A 40 -1.23 15.57 -8.78
N GLU A 41 -1.51 16.41 -7.78
CA GLU A 41 -0.58 16.67 -6.67
C GLU A 41 -0.34 15.42 -5.83
N ILE A 42 -1.38 14.60 -5.64
CA ILE A 42 -1.30 13.30 -4.96
C ILE A 42 -0.52 12.30 -5.81
N ALA A 43 -0.78 12.23 -7.12
CA ALA A 43 -0.06 11.35 -8.03
C ALA A 43 1.45 11.61 -8.03
N GLU A 44 1.88 12.87 -7.95
CA GLU A 44 3.31 13.23 -7.88
C GLU A 44 4.00 12.78 -6.58
N GLN A 45 3.25 12.50 -5.52
CA GLN A 45 3.79 12.04 -4.23
C GLN A 45 3.84 10.50 -4.13
N ILE A 46 3.23 9.78 -5.06
CA ILE A 46 3.21 8.32 -5.09
C ILE A 46 4.41 7.82 -5.88
N ASN A 47 5.36 7.19 -5.19
CA ASN A 47 6.54 6.63 -5.83
C ASN A 47 6.29 5.22 -6.38
N ASP A 48 5.40 4.46 -5.74
CA ASP A 48 5.08 3.08 -6.07
C ASP A 48 3.59 2.85 -5.77
N SER A 49 2.77 2.73 -6.80
CA SER A 49 1.33 2.58 -6.63
C SER A 49 0.96 1.25 -5.97
N GLU A 50 1.73 0.19 -6.17
CA GLU A 50 1.42 -1.16 -5.67
C GLU A 50 1.50 -1.20 -4.13
N VAL A 51 2.51 -0.55 -3.56
CA VAL A 51 2.66 -0.41 -2.10
C VAL A 51 1.48 0.34 -1.48
N PHE A 52 1.04 1.44 -2.11
CA PHE A 52 -0.07 2.24 -1.59
C PHE A 52 -1.40 1.51 -1.70
N GLU A 53 -1.62 0.79 -2.81
CA GLU A 53 -2.82 -0.04 -2.97
C GLU A 53 -2.88 -1.18 -1.96
N ALA A 54 -1.75 -1.88 -1.76
CA ALA A 54 -1.64 -2.95 -0.77
C ALA A 54 -1.92 -2.43 0.65
N CYS A 55 -1.40 -1.24 0.99
CA CYS A 55 -1.66 -0.60 2.28
C CYS A 55 -3.15 -0.28 2.47
N LEU A 56 -3.83 0.22 1.44
CA LEU A 56 -5.28 0.47 1.47
C LEU A 56 -6.10 -0.83 1.56
N ASP A 57 -5.63 -1.94 0.99
CA ASP A 57 -6.31 -3.24 1.15
C ASP A 57 -6.26 -3.72 2.60
N CYS A 58 -5.20 -3.37 3.35
CA CYS A 58 -5.05 -3.68 4.77
C CYS A 58 -5.83 -2.72 5.68
N LEU A 59 -5.69 -1.41 5.46
CA LEU A 59 -6.24 -0.37 6.35
C LEU A 59 -7.67 0.05 5.99
N GLY A 60 -8.10 -0.20 4.76
CA GLY A 60 -9.35 0.29 4.20
C GLY A 60 -9.28 1.78 3.84
N ASN A 61 -10.38 2.49 4.06
CA ASN A 61 -10.53 3.88 3.63
C ASN A 61 -9.86 4.85 4.61
N ILE A 62 -8.75 5.47 4.19
CA ILE A 62 -8.07 6.56 4.87
C ILE A 62 -7.75 7.68 3.89
N ASP A 63 -7.54 8.91 4.37
CA ASP A 63 -7.09 10.00 3.52
C ASP A 63 -5.62 9.83 3.10
N PHE A 64 -5.24 10.50 2.01
CA PHE A 64 -3.93 10.33 1.40
C PHE A 64 -2.77 10.74 2.32
N GLN A 65 -2.93 11.76 3.16
CA GLN A 65 -1.83 12.21 4.03
C GLN A 65 -1.53 11.18 5.11
N ASN A 66 -2.57 10.61 5.73
CA ASN A 66 -2.42 9.50 6.66
C ASN A 66 -1.85 8.25 5.97
N LEU A 67 -2.28 7.95 4.73
CA LEU A 67 -1.72 6.84 3.96
C LEU A 67 -0.22 7.02 3.69
N LEU A 68 0.16 8.21 3.21
CA LEU A 68 1.54 8.55 2.90
C LEU A 68 2.44 8.47 4.15
N GLU A 69 1.98 9.03 5.27
CA GLU A 69 2.68 8.95 6.55
C GLU A 69 2.83 7.49 7.01
N TYR A 70 1.78 6.70 6.87
CA TYR A 70 1.80 5.30 7.28
C TYR A 70 2.76 4.46 6.44
N VAL A 71 2.71 4.57 5.11
CA VAL A 71 3.63 3.86 4.20
C VAL A 71 5.08 4.24 4.51
N ASN A 72 5.38 5.52 4.70
CA ASN A 72 6.75 5.98 4.98
C ASN A 72 7.31 5.46 6.31
N ASN A 73 6.47 5.23 7.31
CA ASN A 73 6.91 4.84 8.65
C ASN A 73 6.80 3.34 8.94
N PHE A 74 5.89 2.64 8.28
CA PHE A 74 5.50 1.27 8.66
C PHE A 74 5.64 0.24 7.53
N TYR A 75 6.07 0.62 6.33
CA TYR A 75 6.35 -0.34 5.26
C TYR A 75 7.68 -1.06 5.49
N TYR A 76 7.66 -2.40 5.40
CA TYR A 76 8.84 -3.26 5.62
C TYR A 76 9.46 -3.81 4.34
N GLY A 77 8.73 -3.80 3.22
CA GLY A 77 9.22 -4.33 1.94
C GLY A 77 8.31 -5.38 1.33
N GLU A 78 8.79 -5.94 0.22
CA GLU A 78 8.14 -7.02 -0.53
C GLU A 78 8.84 -8.35 -0.26
N TYR A 79 8.07 -9.41 0.02
CA TYR A 79 8.57 -10.76 0.30
C TYR A 79 7.66 -11.82 -0.31
N ALA A 80 8.19 -13.00 -0.66
CA ALA A 80 7.39 -14.02 -1.32
C ALA A 80 6.37 -14.67 -0.39
N ASN A 81 6.60 -14.67 0.93
CA ASN A 81 5.70 -15.22 1.93
C ASN A 81 6.10 -14.81 3.36
N ASN A 82 5.21 -15.08 4.32
CA ASN A 82 5.36 -14.69 5.72
C ASN A 82 6.62 -15.31 6.38
N ILE A 83 7.07 -16.48 5.91
CA ILE A 83 8.27 -17.13 6.46
C ILE A 83 9.50 -16.31 6.08
N GLU A 84 9.64 -15.97 4.80
CA GLU A 84 10.78 -15.17 4.31
C GLU A 84 10.84 -13.78 4.98
N PHE A 85 9.68 -13.12 5.14
CA PHE A 85 9.60 -11.84 5.87
C PHE A 85 10.11 -11.97 7.31
N VAL A 86 9.69 -13.02 8.02
CA VAL A 86 10.01 -13.23 9.43
C VAL A 86 11.45 -13.70 9.63
N GLU A 87 11.96 -14.53 8.73
CA GLU A 87 13.38 -14.87 8.67
C GLU A 87 14.20 -13.59 8.51
N TYR A 88 13.89 -12.75 7.51
CA TYR A 88 14.59 -11.48 7.31
C TYR A 88 14.57 -10.58 8.56
N LEU A 89 13.43 -10.49 9.23
CA LEU A 89 13.25 -9.62 10.39
C LEU A 89 14.10 -10.04 11.60
N TYR A 90 14.29 -11.35 11.81
CA TYR A 90 14.89 -11.87 13.05
C TYR A 90 16.17 -12.68 12.89
N GLU A 91 16.59 -13.05 11.67
CA GLU A 91 17.78 -13.89 11.44
C GLU A 91 19.04 -13.27 12.06
N ASN A 92 19.17 -11.94 12.03
CA ASN A 92 20.30 -11.20 12.63
C ASN A 92 20.15 -10.95 14.14
N ASP A 93 18.95 -11.11 14.70
CA ASP A 93 18.67 -10.91 16.12
C ASP A 93 18.85 -12.19 16.94
N ILE A 94 19.18 -13.32 16.29
CA ILE A 94 19.48 -14.58 16.97
C ILE A 94 20.73 -14.37 17.83
N PRO A 95 20.62 -14.35 19.18
CA PRO A 95 21.66 -13.81 20.05
C PRO A 95 22.90 -14.71 20.22
N PHE A 96 22.92 -15.86 19.55
CA PHE A 96 24.02 -16.82 19.59
C PHE A 96 24.09 -17.65 18.31
N ASN A 97 25.29 -18.10 17.95
CA ASN A 97 25.46 -19.08 16.88
C ASN A 97 24.73 -20.38 17.26
N LEU A 98 23.59 -20.63 16.59
CA LEU A 98 22.83 -21.85 16.77
C LEU A 98 23.69 -23.05 16.34
N PRO A 99 23.80 -24.09 17.19
CA PRO A 99 24.40 -25.34 16.75
C PRO A 99 23.65 -25.90 15.53
N SER A 100 24.35 -26.52 14.60
CA SER A 100 23.78 -26.98 13.32
C SER A 100 22.66 -28.03 13.44
N PHE A 101 22.48 -28.64 14.62
CA PHE A 101 21.39 -29.57 14.90
C PHE A 101 20.12 -28.90 15.41
N VAL A 102 20.17 -27.59 15.72
CA VAL A 102 18.99 -26.82 16.12
C VAL A 102 18.30 -26.30 14.87
N VAL A 103 17.00 -26.57 14.77
CA VAL A 103 16.15 -26.10 13.68
C VAL A 103 15.14 -25.13 14.27
N ILE A 104 14.99 -23.96 13.63
CA ILE A 104 13.94 -23.01 13.98
C ILE A 104 12.68 -23.40 13.21
N ASP A 105 11.55 -23.46 13.92
CA ASP A 105 10.24 -23.61 13.29
C ASP A 105 9.75 -22.24 12.82
N TRP A 106 10.18 -21.84 11.62
CA TRP A 106 9.83 -20.56 11.04
C TRP A 106 8.35 -20.44 10.67
N GLU A 107 7.69 -21.56 10.36
CA GLU A 107 6.27 -21.57 10.05
C GLU A 107 5.44 -21.20 11.29
N ALA A 108 5.79 -21.78 12.45
CA ALA A 108 5.15 -21.44 13.72
C ALA A 108 5.47 -20.01 14.16
N ASN A 109 6.71 -19.56 14.00
CA ASN A 109 7.08 -18.18 14.31
C ASN A 109 6.34 -17.18 13.43
N ALA A 110 6.26 -17.43 12.12
CA ALA A 110 5.56 -16.56 11.20
C ALA A 110 4.08 -16.40 11.56
N ARG A 111 3.39 -17.49 11.91
CA ARG A 111 2.00 -17.42 12.38
C ARG A 111 1.81 -16.51 13.61
N ASN A 112 2.77 -16.50 14.52
CA ASN A 112 2.68 -15.69 15.73
C ASN A 112 3.06 -14.23 15.49
N ILE A 113 4.11 -13.99 14.70
CA ILE A 113 4.59 -12.64 14.42
C ILE A 113 3.62 -11.88 13.54
N MET A 114 2.97 -12.55 12.58
CA MET A 114 1.99 -11.92 11.69
C MET A 114 0.73 -11.40 12.39
N TYR A 115 0.56 -11.60 13.71
CA TYR A 115 -0.48 -10.87 14.46
C TYR A 115 -0.17 -9.38 14.63
N ASP A 116 1.11 -8.99 14.53
CA ASP A 116 1.57 -7.60 14.67
C ASP A 116 1.81 -6.92 13.31
N TYR A 117 1.51 -7.61 12.20
CA TYR A 117 1.78 -7.15 10.84
C TYR A 117 0.61 -7.42 9.90
N PHE A 118 0.48 -6.59 8.87
CA PHE A 118 -0.43 -6.79 7.75
C PHE A 118 0.36 -7.14 6.50
N GLU A 119 -0.26 -7.92 5.61
CA GLU A 119 0.28 -8.29 4.30
C GLU A 119 -0.81 -8.15 3.25
N SER A 120 -0.44 -7.58 2.10
CA SER A 120 -1.24 -7.63 0.88
C SER A 120 -0.32 -7.63 -0.33
N ASN A 121 -0.54 -8.57 -1.26
CA ASN A 121 0.23 -8.75 -2.50
C ASN A 121 1.75 -8.82 -2.30
N GLY A 122 2.20 -9.43 -1.20
CA GLY A 122 3.61 -9.55 -0.86
C GLY A 122 4.21 -8.33 -0.15
N HIS A 123 3.45 -7.24 0.04
CA HIS A 123 3.89 -6.05 0.77
C HIS A 123 3.51 -6.11 2.24
N TYR A 124 4.50 -5.88 3.13
CA TYR A 124 4.33 -6.03 4.57
C TYR A 124 4.34 -4.69 5.29
N PHE A 125 3.43 -4.54 6.24
CA PHE A 125 3.26 -3.33 7.04
C PHE A 125 3.14 -3.70 8.52
N LYS A 126 3.62 -2.83 9.41
CA LYS A 126 3.44 -3.02 10.85
C LYS A 126 2.08 -2.49 11.30
N SER A 127 1.32 -3.30 12.04
CA SER A 127 -0.02 -2.96 12.56
C SER A 127 -0.03 -1.79 13.54
#